data_AF-A0A7G9RR17-F1
#
_entry.id   AF-A0A7G9RR17-F1
#
_cell.length_a   1.000
_cell.length_b   1.000
_cell.length_c   1.000
_cell.angle_alpha   90.00
_cell.angle_beta   90.00
_cell.angle_gamma   90.00
#
_symmetry.space_group_name_H-M   'P 1'
#
loop_
_entity.id
_entity.type
_entity.pdbx_description
1 polymer ?
#
loop_
_entity_poly.entity_id
_entity_poly.type
_entity_poly.pdbx_seq_one_letter_code
_entity_poly.pdbx_strand_id
1 'polypeptide(L)'
;MALVTCPECGHTISTQAAACPSCGYVLRNTAGDDGVRGALQSPKVWSTALLALGAWLVTPWIARLIVAIAVCVLAYFMFTGK
;
A
#
# COMPACT_ATOMS: atom_id res chain seq x y z
N MET A 1 -10.28 19.30 26.38
CA MET A 1 -11.43 19.67 25.53
C MET A 1 -10.91 19.96 24.13
N ALA A 2 -11.29 19.17 23.13
CA ALA A 2 -10.88 19.41 21.75
C ALA A 2 -11.94 20.28 21.09
N LEU A 3 -11.52 21.42 20.54
CA LEU A 3 -12.36 22.23 19.67
C LEU A 3 -12.00 21.88 18.23
N VAL A 4 -13.02 21.67 17.39
CA VAL A 4 -12.86 21.39 15.97
C VAL A 4 -13.45 22.53 15.16
N THR A 5 -12.84 22.82 14.02
CA THR A 5 -13.33 23.81 13.08
C THR A 5 -14.44 23.20 12.23
N CYS A 6 -15.58 23.87 12.14
CA CYS A 6 -16.64 23.45 11.24
C CYS A 6 -16.15 23.57 9.78
N PRO A 7 -16.29 22.52 8.94
CA PRO A 7 -15.80 22.53 7.56
C PRO A 7 -16.56 23.49 6.65
N GLU A 8 -17.80 23.84 7.01
CA GLU A 8 -18.65 24.73 6.19
C GLU A 8 -18.44 26.21 6.48
N CYS A 9 -18.35 26.59 7.76
CA CYS A 9 -18.30 28.00 8.16
C CYS A 9 -16.96 28.42 8.78
N GLY A 10 -16.04 27.49 9.03
CA GLY A 10 -14.77 27.77 9.70
C GLY A 10 -14.92 28.18 11.17
N HIS A 11 -16.12 28.08 11.76
CA HIS A 11 -16.33 28.42 13.16
C HIS A 11 -15.79 27.31 14.06
N THR A 12 -15.09 27.70 15.13
CA THR A 12 -14.59 26.79 16.14
C THR A 12 -15.74 26.31 17.03
N ILE A 13 -15.92 24.99 17.16
CA ILE A 13 -17.01 24.36 17.91
C ILE A 13 -16.49 23.18 18.74
N SER A 14 -17.25 22.73 19.72
CA SER A 14 -16.89 21.55 20.53
C SER A 14 -17.04 20.27 19.71
N THR A 15 -16.11 19.32 19.88
CA THR A 15 -16.22 17.97 19.26
C THR A 15 -17.49 17.22 19.66
N GLN A 16 -18.14 17.61 20.76
CA GLN A 16 -19.37 16.98 21.24
C GLN A 16 -20.65 17.62 20.67
N ALA A 17 -20.54 18.70 19.90
CA ALA A 17 -21.71 19.38 19.35
C ALA A 17 -22.33 18.57 18.20
N ALA A 18 -23.63 18.25 18.28
CA ALA A 18 -24.35 17.52 17.23
C ALA A 18 -24.56 18.36 15.95
N ALA A 19 -24.56 19.69 16.08
CA ALA A 19 -24.65 20.63 14.97
C ALA A 19 -23.87 21.91 15.28
N CYS A 20 -23.38 22.59 14.24
CA CYS A 20 -22.72 23.87 14.37
C CYS A 20 -23.76 24.95 14.69
N PRO A 21 -23.64 25.69 15.81
CA PRO A 21 -24.57 26.76 16.15
C PRO A 21 -24.49 27.97 15.22
N SER A 22 -23.40 28.11 14.44
CA SER A 22 -23.18 29.26 13.55
C SER A 22 -23.80 29.07 12.16
N CYS A 23 -23.74 27.86 11.59
CA CYS A 23 -24.26 27.59 10.24
C CYS A 23 -25.35 26.52 10.18
N GLY A 24 -25.62 25.80 11.27
CA GLY A 24 -26.60 24.71 11.30
C GLY A 24 -26.11 23.39 10.71
N TYR A 25 -24.85 23.31 10.25
CA TYR A 25 -24.29 22.07 9.71
C TYR A 25 -24.27 20.96 10.77
N VAL A 26 -24.81 19.78 10.44
CA VAL A 26 -24.95 18.67 11.38
C VAL A 26 -23.62 17.92 11.46
N LEU A 27 -22.90 18.03 12.58
CA LEU A 27 -21.69 17.26 12.81
C LEU A 27 -22.12 15.93 13.43
N ARG A 28 -22.19 14.88 12.61
CA ARG A 28 -22.26 13.53 13.16
C ARG A 28 -21.02 13.35 14.01
N ASN A 29 -21.21 13.34 15.33
CA ASN A 29 -20.16 13.09 16.32
C ASN A 29 -19.63 11.68 16.10
N THR A 30 -18.73 11.55 15.15
CA THR A 30 -18.00 10.34 14.87
C THR A 30 -16.83 10.30 15.83
N ALA A 31 -17.12 10.05 17.11
CA ALA A 31 -16.14 9.66 18.12
C ALA A 31 -15.51 8.27 17.82
N GLY A 32 -15.38 7.92 16.54
CA GLY A 32 -14.95 6.64 16.00
C GLY A 32 -14.84 6.61 14.47
N ASP A 33 -14.78 7.74 13.75
CA ASP A 33 -14.41 7.71 12.32
C ASP A 33 -12.89 7.84 12.15
N ASP A 34 -12.18 6.84 12.66
CA ASP A 34 -10.94 6.37 12.04
C ASP A 34 -11.25 5.36 10.92
N GLY A 35 -12.43 5.45 10.29
CA GLY A 35 -12.90 4.56 9.23
C GLY A 35 -12.53 5.01 7.82
N VAL A 36 -12.18 6.29 7.61
CA VAL A 36 -11.92 6.86 6.27
C VAL A 36 -10.41 7.03 5.98
N ARG A 37 -9.56 6.30 6.72
CA ARG A 37 -8.14 6.09 6.36
C ARG A 37 -7.76 4.61 6.19
N GLY A 38 -8.70 3.69 6.43
CA GLY A 38 -8.46 2.24 6.33
C GLY A 38 -8.69 1.63 4.94
N ALA A 39 -9.46 2.28 4.06
CA ALA A 39 -9.82 1.71 2.75
C ALA A 39 -8.82 2.05 1.61
N LEU A 40 -8.04 3.13 1.76
CA LEU A 40 -7.04 3.55 0.76
C LEU A 40 -5.60 3.14 1.11
N GLN A 41 -5.36 2.49 2.26
CA GLN A 41 -4.04 2.12 2.72
C GLN A 41 -4.00 0.68 3.24
N SER A 42 -4.41 -0.27 2.40
CA SER A 42 -4.17 -1.71 2.64
C SER A 42 -2.91 -2.14 1.86
N PRO A 43 -1.69 -1.98 2.43
CA PRO A 43 -0.44 -2.48 1.83
C PRO A 43 -0.42 -4.01 1.66
N LYS A 44 -1.42 -4.72 2.19
CA LYS A 44 -1.48 -6.17 2.20
C LYS A 44 -1.89 -6.76 0.85
N VAL A 45 -2.62 -6.02 0.01
CA VAL A 45 -3.06 -6.49 -1.32
C VAL A 45 -2.01 -6.24 -2.41
N TRP A 46 -1.28 -5.12 -2.33
CA TRP A 46 -0.16 -4.83 -3.23
C TRP A 46 0.98 -5.85 -3.06
N SER A 47 1.25 -6.29 -1.83
CA SER A 47 2.32 -7.25 -1.54
C SER A 47 2.10 -8.60 -2.25
N THR A 48 0.87 -9.13 -2.26
CA THR A 48 0.53 -10.39 -2.94
C THR A 48 0.51 -10.24 -4.45
N ALA A 49 0.02 -9.11 -4.98
CA ALA A 49 0.02 -8.85 -6.42
C ALA A 49 1.44 -8.67 -6.99
N LEU A 50 2.32 -7.93 -6.29
CA LEU A 50 3.72 -7.78 -6.69
C LEU A 50 4.49 -9.10 -6.60
N LEU A 51 4.25 -9.94 -5.59
CA LEU A 51 4.89 -11.25 -5.48
C LEU A 51 4.40 -12.24 -6.54
N ALA A 52 3.10 -12.26 -6.85
CA ALA A 52 2.55 -13.15 -7.87
C ALA A 52 3.02 -12.77 -9.28
N LEU A 53 2.97 -11.48 -9.64
CA LEU A 53 3.45 -10.99 -10.94
C LEU A 53 4.98 -11.05 -11.04
N GLY A 54 5.68 -10.73 -9.95
CA GLY A 54 7.13 -10.86 -9.86
C GLY A 54 7.57 -12.31 -10.02
N ALA A 55 7.00 -13.24 -9.26
CA ALA A 55 7.37 -14.66 -9.32
C ALA A 55 7.10 -15.29 -10.69
N TRP A 56 6.02 -14.91 -11.38
CA TRP A 56 5.67 -15.47 -12.69
C TRP A 56 6.53 -14.90 -13.84
N LEU A 57 6.97 -13.63 -13.75
CA LEU A 57 7.83 -13.02 -14.77
C LEU A 57 9.33 -13.33 -14.55
N VAL A 58 9.72 -13.54 -13.28
CA VAL A 58 11.10 -13.83 -12.88
C VAL A 58 11.46 -15.30 -13.08
N THR A 59 10.51 -16.24 -12.93
CA THR A 59 10.75 -17.68 -13.15
C THR A 59 11.33 -18.02 -14.54
N PRO A 60 10.80 -17.52 -15.67
CA PRO A 60 11.34 -17.86 -16.99
C PRO A 60 12.73 -17.25 -17.25
N TRP A 61 13.03 -16.07 -16.69
CA TRP A 61 14.35 -15.43 -16.83
C TRP A 61 15.41 -16.11 -15.95
N ILE A 62 15.07 -16.47 -14.71
CA ILE A 62 15.99 -17.21 -13.82
C ILE A 62 16.32 -18.58 -14.41
N ALA A 63 15.34 -19.32 -14.92
CA ALA A 63 15.58 -20.62 -15.54
C ALA A 63 16.54 -20.51 -16.75
N ARG A 64 16.33 -19.50 -17.62
CA ARG A 64 17.25 -19.21 -18.73
C ARG A 64 18.67 -18.89 -18.26
N LEU A 65 18.81 -18.09 -17.20
CA LEU A 65 20.10 -17.69 -16.64
C LEU A 65 20.86 -18.88 -16.06
N ILE A 66 20.19 -19.76 -15.31
CA ILE A 66 20.80 -20.97 -14.73
C ILE A 66 21.31 -21.91 -15.83
N VAL A 67 20.52 -22.14 -16.89
CA VAL A 67 20.93 -22.99 -18.01
C VAL A 67 22.15 -22.42 -18.73
N ALA A 68 22.18 -21.10 -18.98
CA ALA A 68 23.32 -20.44 -19.61
C ALA A 68 24.61 -20.58 -18.77
N ILE A 69 24.53 -20.39 -17.45
CA ILE A 69 25.68 -20.56 -16.55
C ILE A 69 26.17 -22.01 -16.57
N ALA A 70 25.27 -23.00 -16.50
CA ALA A 70 25.64 -24.41 -16.53
C ALA A 70 26.40 -24.78 -17.81
N VAL A 71 25.94 -24.30 -18.98
CA VAL A 71 26.62 -24.51 -20.27
C VAL A 71 28.00 -23.85 -20.27
N CYS A 72 28.12 -22.62 -19.78
CA CYS A 72 29.41 -21.93 -19.68
C CYS A 72 30.41 -22.68 -18.79
N VAL A 73 29.96 -23.19 -17.63
CA VAL A 73 30.81 -23.96 -16.70
C VAL A 73 31.27 -25.27 -17.34
N LEU A 74 30.38 -26.00 -18.00
CA LEU A 74 30.73 -27.24 -18.72
C LEU A 74 31.73 -26.98 -19.85
N ALA A 75 31.52 -25.93 -20.63
CA ALA A 75 32.43 -25.52 -21.70
C ALA A 75 33.81 -25.13 -21.14
N TYR A 76 33.84 -24.36 -20.05
CA TYR A 76 35.08 -23.98 -19.37
C TYR A 76 35.86 -25.20 -18.87
N PHE A 77 35.15 -26.17 -18.27
CA PHE A 77 35.77 -27.40 -17.78
C PHE A 77 36.32 -28.26 -18.92
N MET A 78 35.56 -28.40 -20.02
CA MET A 78 36.04 -29.07 -21.23
C MET A 78 37.26 -28.39 -21.86
N PHE A 79 37.30 -27.06 -21.84
CA PHE A 79 38.39 -26.30 -22.46
C PHE A 79 39.65 -26.29 -21.59
N THR A 80 39.50 -26.30 -20.27
CA THR A 80 40.62 -26.32 -19.31
C THR A 80 41.15 -27.73 -19.09
N GLY A 81 40.29 -28.75 -19.24
CA GLY A 81 40.67 -30.16 -19.09
C GLY A 81 41.33 -30.79 -20.31
N LYS A 82 41.47 -30.08 -21.44
CA LYS A 82 42.01 -30.61 -22.70
C LYS A 82 43.17 -29.79 -23.25
#